data_AF-A0A452R1X2-F1
#
_entry.id   AF-A0A452R1X2-F1
#
_cell.length_a   1.000
_cell.length_b   1.000
_cell.length_c   1.000
_cell.angle_alpha   90.00
_cell.angle_beta   90.00
_cell.angle_gamma   90.00
#
_symmetry.space_group_name_H-M   'P 1'
#
loop_
_entity.id
_entity.type
_entity.pdbx_description
1 polymer ?
#
loop_
_entity_poly.entity_id
_entity_poly.type
_entity_poly.pdbx_seq_one_letter_code
_entity_poly.pdbx_strand_id
1 'polypeptide(L)'
;MVSRTEGDIDDLLLIGGNAATEGPEGKSTKSTEITGADIVMNHHLQETSFTKEAYKKYIKDYMKSIKGKLEEQRPKRLKPFMTGAAEQIRHTLASFKNYQFFTGET
;
A
#
# COMPACT_ATOMS: atom_id res chain seq x y z
N MET A 1 -1.27 13.65 -9.42
CA MET A 1 -0.45 13.67 -8.19
C MET A 1 -0.86 14.93 -7.45
N VAL A 2 -1.17 14.82 -6.16
CA VAL A 2 -1.66 15.91 -5.31
C VAL A 2 -0.59 16.17 -4.27
N SER A 3 -0.28 17.45 -4.05
CA SER A 3 0.61 17.90 -2.99
C SER A 3 -0.24 18.43 -1.85
N ARG A 4 -0.04 17.93 -0.63
CA ARG A 4 -0.71 18.43 0.58
C ARG A 4 0.33 18.86 1.59
N THR A 5 0.10 20.01 2.22
CA THR A 5 0.95 20.49 3.32
C THR A 5 0.37 19.93 4.61
N GLU A 6 1.06 18.97 5.24
CA GLU A 6 0.66 18.46 6.54
C GLU A 6 1.43 19.20 7.64
N GLY A 7 0.70 19.87 8.53
CA GLY A 7 1.27 20.61 9.66
C GLY A 7 0.49 21.85 10.05
N ASP A 8 -0.53 21.67 10.90
CA ASP A 8 -0.57 22.28 12.24
C ASP A 8 -1.59 21.50 13.10
N ILE A 9 -1.19 21.18 14.34
CA ILE A 9 -1.93 20.50 15.43
C ILE A 9 -1.71 18.97 15.60
N ASP A 10 -0.72 18.65 16.46
CA ASP A 10 -0.66 17.55 17.47
C ASP A 10 -0.51 16.05 17.12
N ASP A 11 -0.37 15.60 15.86
CA ASP A 11 -0.08 14.15 15.64
C ASP A 11 1.38 13.74 15.93
N LEU A 12 2.29 14.70 16.12
CA LEU A 12 3.67 14.44 16.54
C LEU A 12 3.80 14.02 18.02
N LEU A 13 2.73 14.10 18.81
CA LEU A 13 2.72 13.72 20.23
C LEU A 13 2.43 12.22 20.45
N LEU A 14 2.01 11.47 19.41
CA LEU A 14 1.64 10.06 19.55
C LEU A 14 2.60 9.04 18.90
N ILE A 15 3.56 9.45 18.06
CA ILE A 15 4.50 8.51 17.40
C ILE A 15 5.94 8.95 17.71
N GLY A 16 6.37 8.81 18.96
CA GLY A 16 7.65 9.40 19.35
C GLY A 16 8.28 8.91 20.64
N GLY A 17 8.15 7.61 20.95
CA GLY A 17 8.97 6.99 21.98
C GLY A 17 10.44 6.90 21.55
N ASN A 18 11.19 8.00 21.61
CA ASN A 18 12.65 7.97 21.70
C ASN A 18 13.17 9.23 22.40
N ALA A 19 13.25 9.17 23.73
CA ALA A 19 13.91 10.19 24.53
C ALA A 19 15.44 10.04 24.41
N ALA A 20 16.10 10.98 23.71
CA ALA A 20 17.54 11.20 23.86
C ALA A 20 17.94 12.62 23.41
N THR A 21 18.37 13.42 24.40
CA THR A 21 19.36 14.53 24.34
C THR A 21 18.96 15.91 23.80
N GLU A 22 18.64 16.78 24.77
CA GLU A 22 19.01 18.20 25.02
C GLU A 22 19.64 19.08 23.92
N GLY A 23 19.07 20.29 23.72
CA GLY A 23 19.75 21.49 23.17
C GLY A 23 18.86 22.42 22.32
N PRO A 24 18.67 23.72 22.66
CA PRO A 24 17.66 24.59 22.04
C PRO A 24 18.19 25.43 20.84
N GLU A 25 17.22 26.00 20.10
CA GLU A 25 17.31 27.07 19.10
C GLU A 25 17.39 26.65 17.61
N GLY A 26 16.30 26.90 16.89
CA GLY A 26 16.25 26.86 15.43
C GLY A 26 14.84 26.68 14.88
N LYS A 27 14.03 27.76 14.88
CA LYS A 27 12.78 27.82 14.12
C LYS A 27 13.06 27.57 12.64
N SER A 28 12.69 26.38 12.17
CA SER A 28 12.30 26.14 10.78
C SER A 28 11.36 24.94 10.81
N THR A 29 10.07 25.21 11.06
CA THR A 29 9.02 24.22 10.86
C THR A 29 8.98 23.96 9.36
N LYS A 30 9.76 23.00 8.89
CA LYS A 30 9.59 22.45 7.55
C LYS A 30 8.21 21.82 7.53
N SER A 31 7.25 22.53 6.98
CA SER A 31 6.01 21.93 6.56
C SER A 31 6.37 20.76 5.63
N THR A 32 5.94 19.56 6.00
CA THR A 32 6.23 18.38 5.19
C THR A 32 5.20 18.38 4.07
N GLU A 33 5.63 18.80 2.89
CA GLU A 33 4.81 18.72 1.69
C GLU A 33 4.78 17.26 1.22
N ILE A 34 3.65 16.58 1.44
CA ILE A 34 3.49 15.19 1.05
C ILE A 34 3.02 15.16 -0.41
N THR A 35 3.96 14.69 -1.24
CA THR A 35 3.90 14.31 -2.65
C THR A 35 3.19 12.99 -3.00
N GLY A 36 1.94 12.88 -3.45
CA GLY A 36 1.38 11.52 -3.67
C GLY A 36 0.13 11.38 -4.55
N ALA A 37 -0.30 10.13 -4.75
CA ALA A 37 -1.54 9.85 -5.45
C ALA A 37 -2.73 10.14 -4.52
N ASP A 38 -3.74 10.86 -5.02
CA ASP A 38 -4.90 11.27 -4.24
C ASP A 38 -5.61 10.07 -3.57
N ILE A 39 -5.71 8.94 -4.29
CA ILE A 39 -6.29 7.69 -3.76
C ILE A 39 -5.45 7.09 -2.62
N VAL A 40 -4.13 7.20 -2.66
CA VAL A 40 -3.24 6.70 -1.59
C VAL A 40 -3.44 7.54 -0.34
N MET A 41 -3.52 8.87 -0.50
CA MET A 41 -3.74 9.80 0.61
C MET A 41 -5.13 9.66 1.23
N ASN A 42 -6.19 9.61 0.42
CA ASN A 42 -7.57 9.62 0.90
C ASN A 42 -8.02 8.30 1.54
N HIS A 43 -7.42 7.18 1.13
CA HIS A 43 -7.72 5.86 1.69
C HIS A 43 -6.63 5.36 2.64
N HIS A 44 -5.71 6.24 3.03
CA HIS A 44 -4.61 5.96 3.95
C HIS A 44 -3.83 4.67 3.59
N LEU A 45 -3.59 4.47 2.30
CA LEU A 45 -2.96 3.25 1.82
C LEU A 45 -1.49 3.20 2.25
N GLN A 46 -1.11 2.12 2.90
CA GLN A 46 0.25 1.88 3.39
C GLN A 46 1.07 1.22 2.30
N GLU A 47 2.23 1.80 1.97
CA GLU A 47 3.17 1.18 1.06
C GLU A 47 3.77 -0.08 1.70
N THR A 48 3.80 -1.18 0.94
CA THR A 48 4.46 -2.42 1.35
C THR A 48 5.50 -2.82 0.31
N SER A 49 6.59 -3.42 0.79
CA SER A 49 7.61 -3.99 -0.08
C SER A 49 7.45 -5.51 -0.15
N PHE A 50 7.64 -6.05 -1.35
CA PHE A 50 7.69 -7.49 -1.56
C PHE A 50 8.96 -7.85 -2.33
N THR A 51 9.54 -9.00 -1.99
CA THR A 51 10.40 -9.70 -2.94
C THR A 51 9.51 -10.37 -4.00
N LYS A 52 10.04 -10.57 -5.20
CA LYS A 52 9.29 -11.23 -6.29
C LYS A 52 8.81 -12.63 -5.88
N GLU A 53 9.55 -13.33 -5.03
CA GLU A 53 9.17 -14.65 -4.50
C GLU A 53 8.08 -14.55 -3.44
N ALA A 54 8.19 -13.61 -2.50
CA ALA A 54 7.16 -13.37 -1.49
C ALA A 54 5.83 -12.97 -2.14
N TYR A 55 5.87 -12.11 -3.16
CA TYR A 55 4.68 -11.74 -3.93
C TYR A 55 4.04 -12.94 -4.62
N LYS A 56 4.83 -13.81 -5.28
CA LYS A 56 4.31 -15.04 -5.92
C LYS A 56 3.59 -15.95 -4.92
N LYS A 57 4.13 -16.10 -3.72
CA LYS A 57 3.49 -16.89 -2.66
C LYS A 57 2.19 -16.22 -2.20
N TYR A 58 2.25 -14.94 -1.88
CA TYR A 58 1.11 -14.16 -1.40
C TYR A 58 -0.05 -14.16 -2.40
N ILE A 59 0.21 -13.82 -3.67
CA ILE A 59 -0.84 -13.74 -4.68
C ILE A 59 -1.46 -15.11 -4.98
N LYS A 60 -0.69 -16.20 -4.89
CA LYS A 60 -1.20 -17.55 -5.05
C LYS A 60 -2.21 -17.90 -3.95
N ASP A 61 -1.91 -17.58 -2.70
CA ASP A 61 -2.82 -17.85 -1.59
C ASP A 61 -4.03 -16.92 -1.62
N TYR A 62 -3.85 -15.63 -1.96
CA TYR A 62 -4.94 -14.69 -2.19
C TYR A 62 -5.92 -15.17 -3.27
N MET A 63 -5.41 -15.65 -4.40
CA MET A 63 -6.22 -16.17 -5.51
C MET A 63 -7.05 -17.39 -5.10
N LYS A 64 -6.54 -18.26 -4.21
CA LYS A 64 -7.33 -19.38 -3.65
C LYS A 64 -8.49 -18.87 -2.81
N SER A 65 -8.25 -17.88 -1.96
CA SER A 65 -9.30 -17.28 -1.12
C SER A 65 -10.40 -16.63 -1.96
N ILE A 66 -10.01 -15.91 -3.02
CA ILE A 66 -10.97 -15.31 -3.96
C ILE A 66 -11.72 -16.39 -4.74
N LYS A 67 -11.05 -17.47 -5.15
CA LYS A 67 -11.70 -18.60 -5.80
C LYS A 67 -12.84 -19.16 -4.95
N GLY A 68 -12.58 -19.49 -3.69
CA GLY A 68 -13.61 -20.04 -2.79
C GLY A 68 -14.81 -19.11 -2.64
N LYS A 69 -14.56 -17.81 -2.37
CA LYS A 69 -15.63 -16.81 -2.28
C LYS A 69 -16.44 -16.66 -3.57
N LEU A 70 -15.77 -16.77 -4.72
CA LEU A 70 -16.42 -16.60 -6.03
C LEU A 70 -17.22 -17.84 -6.44
N GLU A 71 -16.80 -19.04 -6.04
CA GLU A 71 -17.57 -20.29 -6.21
C GLU A 71 -18.91 -20.20 -5.48
N GLU A 72 -18.91 -19.69 -4.26
CA GLU A 72 -20.10 -19.54 -3.42
C GLU A 72 -21.04 -18.45 -3.94
N GLN A 73 -20.51 -17.27 -4.26
CA GLN A 73 -21.35 -16.11 -4.54
C GLN A 73 -21.70 -15.94 -6.01
N ARG A 74 -20.76 -16.18 -6.93
CA ARG A 74 -20.90 -15.87 -8.36
C ARG A 74 -20.09 -16.85 -9.24
N PRO A 75 -20.45 -18.14 -9.26
CA PRO A 75 -19.66 -19.19 -9.92
C PRO A 75 -19.48 -18.93 -11.43
N LYS A 76 -20.43 -18.27 -12.08
CA LYS A 76 -20.34 -17.88 -13.51
C LYS A 76 -19.15 -16.96 -13.82
N ARG A 77 -18.70 -16.14 -12.85
CA ARG A 77 -17.57 -15.23 -13.01
C ARG A 77 -16.20 -15.86 -12.74
N LEU A 78 -16.18 -17.09 -12.22
CA LEU A 78 -14.95 -17.73 -11.78
C LEU A 78 -13.95 -17.98 -12.90
N LYS A 79 -14.39 -18.66 -13.96
CA LYS A 79 -13.53 -18.97 -15.11
C LYS A 79 -12.91 -17.72 -15.73
N PRO A 80 -13.68 -16.68 -16.11
CA PRO A 80 -13.09 -15.48 -16.70
C PRO A 80 -12.17 -14.73 -15.73
N PHE A 81 -12.50 -14.70 -14.43
CA PHE A 81 -11.64 -14.06 -13.43
C PHE A 81 -10.30 -14.79 -13.30
N MET A 82 -10.30 -16.12 -13.19
CA MET A 82 -9.07 -16.90 -13.01
C MET A 82 -8.13 -16.79 -14.20
N THR A 83 -8.67 -16.77 -15.42
CA THR A 83 -7.87 -16.57 -16.64
C THR A 83 -7.26 -15.18 -16.68
N GLY A 84 -8.07 -14.12 -16.53
CA GLY A 84 -7.58 -12.75 -16.62
C GLY A 84 -6.60 -12.38 -15.50
N ALA A 85 -6.86 -12.87 -14.29
CA ALA A 85 -5.94 -12.66 -13.17
C ALA A 85 -4.60 -13.38 -13.38
N ALA A 86 -4.59 -14.59 -13.96
CA ALA A 86 -3.34 -15.28 -14.27
C ALA A 86 -2.47 -14.49 -15.28
N GLU A 87 -3.09 -13.88 -16.29
CA GLU A 87 -2.40 -13.01 -17.24
C GLU A 87 -1.84 -11.76 -16.57
N GLN A 88 -2.65 -11.09 -15.75
CA GLN A 88 -2.23 -9.88 -15.04
C GLN A 88 -1.07 -10.16 -14.08
N ILE A 89 -1.12 -11.28 -13.34
CA ILE A 89 -0.03 -11.69 -12.45
C ILE A 89 1.28 -11.90 -13.22
N ARG A 90 1.22 -12.52 -14.42
CA ARG A 90 2.40 -12.67 -15.27
C ARG A 90 2.97 -11.32 -15.69
N HIS A 91 2.12 -10.38 -16.09
CA HIS A 91 2.53 -9.03 -16.47
C HIS A 91 3.16 -8.27 -15.30
N THR A 92 2.53 -8.28 -14.12
CA THR A 92 3.08 -7.68 -12.90
C THR A 92 4.42 -8.29 -12.53
N LEU A 93 4.60 -9.61 -12.66
CA LEU A 93 5.87 -10.27 -12.38
C LEU A 93 6.96 -9.90 -13.40
N ALA A 94 6.61 -9.69 -14.67
CA ALA A 94 7.56 -9.27 -15.70
C ALA A 94 8.10 -7.86 -15.40
N SER A 95 7.21 -6.95 -15.02
CA SER A 95 7.52 -5.54 -14.74
C SER A 95 7.58 -5.22 -13.23
N PHE A 96 7.94 -6.21 -12.39
CA PHE A 96 7.80 -6.12 -10.94
C PHE A 96 8.45 -4.89 -10.31
N LYS A 97 9.61 -4.47 -10.82
CA LYS A 97 10.34 -3.30 -10.31
C LYS A 97 9.66 -1.95 -10.63
N ASN A 98 8.72 -1.95 -11.58
CA ASN A 98 7.98 -0.76 -11.99
C ASN A 98 6.67 -0.61 -11.20
N TYR A 99 6.34 -1.57 -10.34
CA TYR A 99 5.15 -1.55 -9.52
C TYR A 99 5.51 -1.26 -8.06
N GLN A 100 4.70 -0.42 -7.45
CA GLN A 100 4.72 -0.12 -6.02
C GLN A 100 3.47 -0.76 -5.41
N PHE A 101 3.63 -1.45 -4.29
CA PHE A 101 2.54 -2.21 -3.67
C PHE A 101 1.99 -1.45 -2.48
N PHE A 102 0.67 -1.42 -2.37
CA PHE A 102 -0.04 -0.74 -1.30
C PHE A 102 -1.10 -1.67 -0.69
N THR A 103 -1.33 -1.54 0.60
CA THR A 103 -2.40 -2.22 1.34
C THR A 103 -3.21 -1.22 2.15
N GLY A 104 -4.44 -1.59 2.53
CA GLY A 104 -5.22 -0.77 3.46
C GLY A 104 -4.60 -0.75 4.86
N GLU A 105 -5.09 0.15 5.70
CA GLU A 105 -4.79 0.15 7.14
C GLU A 105 -5.24 -1.17 7.75
N THR A 106 -4.39 -1.76 8.59
CA THR A 106 -4.67 -3.00 9.31
C THR A 106 -5.13 -2.69 10.72
#